data_AF-A0A0B7N0P5-F1
#
_entry.id   AF-A0A0B7N0P5-F1
#
_cell.length_a   1.000
_cell.length_b   1.000
_cell.length_c   1.000
_cell.angle_alpha   90.00
_cell.angle_beta   90.00
_cell.angle_gamma   90.00
#
_symmetry.space_group_name_H-M   'P 1'
#
loop_
_entity.id
_entity.type
_entity.pdbx_description
1 polymer ?
#
loop_
_entity_poly.entity_id
_entity_poly.type
_entity_poly.pdbx_seq_one_letter_code
_entity_poly.pdbx_strand_id
1 'polypeptide(L)'
;MAEDSERFKLPLKWKPGTDLMSKMLLSDPEIMRIVIQSLLGEDVPPDSYSVAPTEWADTKGVYTLHVSQNTSNEKFIPVLVVIQEEVNQSTMLEIVERSALVCENFRILPTVLVISIKSSSKLKNDGEFDVIDHTFLMQCESKFWASKCYLFFADNLVNMNTTNTFATALFRLCHFISNPNKSFTLLHPSNTQTISLTCEVKAHKRTQQ
;
A
#
# COMPACT_ATOMS: atom_id res chain seq x y z
N MET A 1 -5.99 -32.74 21.43
CA MET A 1 -6.98 -31.67 21.66
C MET A 1 -6.82 -30.67 20.53
N ALA A 2 -7.85 -30.48 19.72
CA ALA A 2 -7.80 -29.55 18.60
C ALA A 2 -8.12 -28.15 19.13
N GLU A 3 -7.25 -27.18 18.85
CA GLU A 3 -7.54 -25.77 19.10
C GLU A 3 -8.69 -25.35 18.18
N ASP A 4 -9.77 -24.89 18.78
CA ASP A 4 -10.96 -24.43 18.10
C ASP A 4 -10.65 -23.06 17.47
N SER A 5 -10.24 -23.08 16.20
CA SER A 5 -9.94 -21.87 15.44
C SER A 5 -11.26 -21.19 15.02
N GLU A 6 -11.75 -20.26 15.83
CA GLU A 6 -12.93 -19.45 15.48
C GLU A 6 -12.69 -18.62 14.21
N ARG A 7 -13.49 -18.88 13.17
CA ARG A 7 -13.45 -18.13 11.91
C ARG A 7 -14.29 -16.86 12.03
N PHE A 8 -13.66 -15.76 12.42
CA PHE A 8 -14.30 -14.44 12.41
C PHE A 8 -14.47 -13.93 10.97
N LYS A 9 -15.70 -13.62 10.59
CA LYS A 9 -16.01 -12.93 9.33
C LYS A 9 -16.07 -11.44 9.59
N LEU A 10 -15.09 -10.68 9.08
CA LEU A 10 -15.14 -9.21 9.14
C LEU A 10 -16.35 -8.69 8.33
N PRO A 11 -17.18 -7.78 8.88
CA PRO A 11 -18.21 -7.09 8.12
C PRO A 11 -17.64 -6.39 6.89
N LEU A 12 -18.42 -6.25 5.81
CA LEU A 12 -17.94 -5.72 4.53
C LEU A 12 -17.21 -4.37 4.65
N LYS A 13 -17.67 -3.49 5.54
CA LYS A 13 -17.05 -2.17 5.83
C LYS A 13 -15.63 -2.24 6.41
N TRP A 14 -15.22 -3.41 6.87
CA TRP A 14 -13.92 -3.69 7.47
C TRP A 14 -13.04 -4.58 6.60
N LYS A 15 -13.49 -4.93 5.38
CA LYS A 15 -12.63 -5.65 4.45
C LYS A 15 -11.44 -4.74 4.08
N PRO A 16 -10.20 -5.28 4.07
CA PRO A 16 -9.06 -4.56 3.50
C PRO A 16 -9.42 -4.03 2.10
N GLY A 17 -8.91 -2.88 1.68
CA GLY A 17 -9.28 -2.31 0.37
C GLY A 17 -10.65 -1.63 0.31
N THR A 18 -11.43 -1.62 1.40
CA THR A 18 -12.54 -0.67 1.59
C THR A 18 -12.03 0.61 2.26
N ASP A 19 -12.76 1.72 2.08
CA ASP A 19 -12.30 3.05 2.47
C ASP A 19 -11.93 3.17 3.96
N LEU A 20 -12.80 2.69 4.85
CA LEU A 20 -12.60 2.87 6.30
C LEU A 20 -11.43 2.06 6.86
N MET A 21 -11.38 0.75 6.60
CA MET A 21 -10.31 -0.10 7.15
C MET A 21 -8.94 0.27 6.57
N SER A 22 -8.89 0.60 5.28
CA SER A 22 -7.66 1.02 4.62
C SER A 22 -7.16 2.35 5.20
N LYS A 23 -8.05 3.33 5.41
CA LYS A 23 -7.69 4.60 6.07
C LYS A 23 -7.18 4.38 7.48
N MET A 24 -7.86 3.55 8.28
CA MET A 24 -7.43 3.23 9.64
C MET A 24 -6.06 2.54 9.65
N LEU A 25 -5.85 1.55 8.78
CA LEU A 25 -4.58 0.84 8.66
C LEU A 25 -3.45 1.79 8.25
N LEU A 26 -3.66 2.64 7.25
CA LEU A 26 -2.67 3.61 6.78
C LEU A 26 -2.44 4.77 7.76
N SER A 27 -3.30 4.93 8.77
CA SER A 27 -3.12 5.91 9.86
C SER A 27 -2.41 5.32 11.07
N ASP A 28 -2.22 4.00 11.12
CA ASP A 28 -1.46 3.34 12.17
C ASP A 28 0.03 3.75 12.09
N PRO A 29 0.66 4.19 13.20
CA PRO A 29 2.04 4.66 13.19
C PRO A 29 3.05 3.63 12.68
N GLU A 30 2.86 2.36 12.98
CA GLU A 30 3.77 1.29 12.55
C GLU A 30 3.64 1.03 11.05
N ILE A 31 2.40 1.03 10.54
CA ILE A 31 2.14 0.91 9.10
C ILE A 31 2.71 2.11 8.34
N MET A 32 2.48 3.33 8.84
CA MET A 32 3.05 4.54 8.25
C MET A 32 4.57 4.46 8.24
N ARG A 33 5.20 4.05 9.35
CA ARG A 33 6.66 3.85 9.44
C ARG A 33 7.17 2.85 8.38
N ILE A 34 6.48 1.72 8.20
CA ILE A 34 6.80 0.73 7.16
C ILE A 34 6.77 1.39 5.77
N VAL A 35 5.71 2.13 5.44
CA VAL A 35 5.57 2.80 4.13
C VAL A 35 6.68 3.83 3.93
N ILE A 36 6.86 4.74 4.89
CA ILE A 36 7.83 5.84 4.80
C ILE A 36 9.26 5.29 4.66
N GLN A 37 9.68 4.39 5.53
CA GLN A 37 11.05 3.87 5.51
C GLN A 37 11.33 3.00 4.28
N SER A 38 10.31 2.30 3.76
CA SER A 38 10.46 1.54 2.52
C SER A 38 10.64 2.42 1.28
N LEU A 39 10.00 3.60 1.24
CA LEU A 39 9.99 4.47 0.06
C LEU A 39 11.07 5.55 0.10
N LEU A 40 11.34 6.10 1.29
CA LEU A 40 12.25 7.23 1.48
C LEU A 40 13.60 6.85 2.11
N GLY A 41 13.69 5.70 2.79
CA GLY A 41 14.92 5.19 3.40
C GLY A 41 14.86 5.07 4.92
N GLU A 42 15.80 4.29 5.48
CA GLU A 42 15.89 4.01 6.92
C GLU A 42 16.44 5.19 7.74
N ASP A 43 17.04 6.20 7.09
CA ASP A 43 17.55 7.42 7.72
C ASP A 43 16.44 8.41 8.10
N VAL A 44 15.21 8.18 7.64
CA VAL A 44 14.04 8.96 8.05
C VAL A 44 13.68 8.61 9.51
N PRO A 45 13.67 9.59 10.43
CA PRO A 45 13.38 9.33 11.83
C PRO A 45 11.98 8.73 12.03
N PRO A 46 11.82 7.77 12.96
CA PRO A 46 10.49 7.33 13.38
C PRO A 46 9.68 8.53 13.90
N ASP A 47 8.37 8.50 13.70
CA ASP A 47 7.43 9.54 14.15
C ASP A 47 7.57 10.92 13.48
N SER A 48 8.40 11.03 12.44
CA SER A 48 8.55 12.29 11.69
C SER A 48 7.35 12.61 10.78
N TYR A 49 6.51 11.61 10.48
CA TYR A 49 5.34 11.74 9.62
C TYR A 49 4.03 11.63 10.40
N SER A 50 2.98 12.22 9.83
CA SER A 50 1.61 12.08 10.29
C SER A 50 0.65 12.08 9.09
N VAL A 51 -0.57 11.61 9.30
CA VAL A 51 -1.62 11.70 8.27
C VAL A 51 -2.11 13.14 8.20
N ALA A 52 -1.98 13.76 7.02
CA ALA A 52 -2.59 15.04 6.75
C ALA A 52 -4.10 14.89 6.57
N PRO A 53 -4.92 15.77 7.16
CA PRO A 53 -6.33 15.84 6.80
C PRO A 53 -6.44 16.27 5.34
N THR A 54 -7.22 15.53 4.55
CA THR A 54 -7.48 15.86 3.15
C THR A 54 -8.98 16.05 2.96
N GLU A 55 -9.38 17.20 2.42
CA GLU A 55 -10.79 17.49 2.07
C GLU A 55 -11.10 17.04 0.64
N TRP A 56 -10.54 15.90 0.24
CA TRP A 56 -10.76 15.39 -1.10
C TRP A 56 -12.16 14.78 -1.19
N ALA A 57 -12.98 15.32 -2.10
CA ALA A 57 -14.33 14.82 -2.39
C ALA A 57 -14.32 13.31 -2.61
N ASP A 58 -15.46 12.64 -2.32
CA ASP A 58 -15.64 11.19 -2.41
C ASP A 58 -14.99 10.61 -3.67
N THR A 59 -13.79 10.03 -3.50
CA THR A 59 -13.06 9.35 -4.57
C THR A 59 -13.48 7.91 -4.65
N LYS A 60 -13.35 7.29 -5.84
CA LYS A 60 -13.59 5.85 -6.01
C LYS A 60 -12.57 4.98 -5.27
N GLY A 61 -11.39 5.52 -4.99
CA GLY A 61 -10.33 4.86 -4.23
C GLY A 61 -10.08 5.49 -2.86
N VAL A 62 -9.17 4.89 -2.12
CA VAL A 62 -8.70 5.38 -0.83
C VAL A 62 -7.42 6.18 -1.04
N TYR A 63 -7.39 7.40 -0.51
CA TYR A 63 -6.22 8.26 -0.57
C TYR A 63 -5.81 8.67 0.84
N THR A 64 -4.56 8.41 1.18
CA THR A 64 -3.96 8.83 2.45
C THR A 64 -2.68 9.60 2.16
N LEU A 65 -2.59 10.82 2.69
CA LEU A 65 -1.42 11.67 2.54
C LEU A 65 -0.62 11.65 3.84
N HIS A 66 0.61 11.18 3.79
CA HIS A 66 1.58 11.26 4.88
C HIS A 66 2.48 12.46 4.66
N VAL A 67 2.56 13.35 5.64
CA VAL A 67 3.40 14.54 5.60
C VAL A 67 4.30 14.59 6.81
N SER A 68 5.52 15.07 6.60
CA SER A 68 6.46 15.29 7.68
C SER A 68 6.07 16.51 8.50
N GLN A 69 6.30 16.43 9.81
CA GLN A 69 6.23 17.59 10.69
C GLN A 69 7.41 18.56 10.45
N ASN A 70 8.47 18.09 9.80
CA ASN A 70 9.68 18.84 9.52
C ASN A 70 9.73 19.28 8.06
N THR A 71 8.89 20.26 7.72
CA THR A 71 8.68 20.74 6.34
C THR A 71 9.82 21.59 5.77
N SER A 72 10.79 21.99 6.60
CA SER A 72 11.92 22.83 6.18
C SER A 72 13.07 22.06 5.51
N ASN A 73 13.00 20.74 5.48
CA ASN A 73 14.06 19.90 4.91
C ASN A 73 13.52 19.14 3.70
N GLU A 74 14.14 19.38 2.54
CA GLU A 74 13.75 18.82 1.24
C GLU A 74 13.79 17.29 1.18
N LYS A 75 14.46 16.62 2.13
CA LYS A 75 14.41 15.16 2.28
C LYS A 75 13.04 14.64 2.71
N PHE A 76 12.22 15.47 3.33
CA PHE A 76 10.91 15.09 3.85
C PHE A 76 9.81 15.34 2.82
N ILE A 77 9.82 14.49 1.79
CA ILE A 77 8.87 14.55 0.68
C ILE A 77 7.51 13.97 1.13
N PRO A 78 6.37 14.64 0.86
CA PRO A 78 5.05 14.06 1.12
C PRO A 78 4.87 12.71 0.42
N VAL A 79 4.24 11.75 1.11
CA VAL A 79 3.95 10.43 0.54
C VAL A 79 2.44 10.26 0.37
N LEU A 80 2.00 10.07 -0.86
CA LEU A 80 0.60 9.83 -1.20
C LEU A 80 0.38 8.33 -1.44
N VAL A 81 -0.33 7.68 -0.53
CA VAL A 81 -0.72 6.27 -0.67
C VAL A 81 -2.13 6.20 -1.23
N VAL A 82 -2.28 5.45 -2.32
CA VAL A 82 -3.53 5.31 -3.08
C VAL A 82 -3.88 3.83 -3.18
N ILE A 83 -5.07 3.45 -2.72
CA ILE A 83 -5.60 2.10 -2.90
C ILE A 83 -6.77 2.16 -3.87
N GLN A 84 -6.66 1.43 -4.97
CA GLN A 84 -7.66 1.41 -6.03
C GLN A 84 -8.07 -0.03 -6.34
N GLU A 85 -9.32 -0.21 -6.76
CA GLU A 85 -9.77 -1.54 -7.18
C GLU A 85 -9.04 -2.00 -8.44
N GLU A 86 -8.85 -1.12 -9.42
CA GLU A 86 -8.12 -1.35 -10.66
C GLU A 86 -7.38 -0.07 -11.05
N VAL A 87 -6.17 -0.20 -11.59
CA VAL A 87 -5.41 0.93 -12.15
C VAL A 87 -5.65 0.98 -13.65
N ASN A 88 -6.23 2.09 -14.11
CA ASN A 88 -6.44 2.45 -15.51
C ASN A 88 -6.15 3.94 -15.74
N GLN A 89 -6.26 4.40 -16.99
CA GLN A 89 -5.98 5.80 -17.34
C GLN A 89 -6.79 6.81 -16.52
N SER A 90 -8.08 6.57 -16.27
CA SER A 90 -8.92 7.47 -15.46
C SER A 90 -8.40 7.57 -14.03
N THR A 91 -8.03 6.44 -13.41
CA THR A 91 -7.47 6.46 -12.06
C THR A 91 -6.09 7.12 -12.00
N MET A 92 -5.28 6.98 -13.04
CA MET A 92 -3.98 7.66 -13.12
C MET A 92 -4.15 9.18 -13.25
N LEU A 93 -5.12 9.66 -14.03
CA LEU A 93 -5.45 11.08 -14.10
C LEU A 93 -5.92 11.63 -12.75
N GLU A 94 -6.78 10.92 -12.03
CA GLU A 94 -7.18 11.30 -10.67
C GLU A 94 -5.95 11.40 -9.73
N ILE A 95 -5.02 10.46 -9.82
CA ILE A 95 -3.77 10.49 -9.03
C ILE A 95 -2.90 11.70 -9.38
N VAL A 96 -2.78 12.05 -10.67
CA VAL A 96 -2.08 13.25 -11.12
C VAL A 96 -2.72 14.50 -10.53
N GLU A 97 -4.05 14.63 -10.60
CA GLU A 97 -4.79 15.75 -10.02
C GLU A 97 -4.55 15.87 -8.51
N ARG A 98 -4.61 14.75 -7.77
CA ARG A 98 -4.31 14.76 -6.34
C ARG A 98 -2.86 15.13 -6.05
N SER A 99 -1.92 14.67 -6.87
CA SER A 99 -0.51 15.01 -6.69
C SER A 99 -0.23 16.49 -6.95
N ALA A 100 -0.94 17.10 -7.90
CA ALA A 100 -0.90 18.55 -8.11
C ALA A 100 -1.40 19.31 -6.87
N LEU A 101 -2.51 18.89 -6.25
CA LEU A 101 -3.01 19.50 -5.01
C LEU A 101 -2.00 19.37 -3.85
N VAL A 102 -1.30 18.24 -3.74
CA VAL A 102 -0.22 18.08 -2.76
C VAL A 102 0.92 19.06 -3.06
N CYS A 103 1.34 19.18 -4.32
CA CYS A 103 2.38 20.12 -4.72
C CYS A 103 2.00 21.58 -4.46
N GLU A 104 0.74 21.96 -4.69
CA GLU A 104 0.25 23.31 -4.39
C GLU A 104 0.32 23.63 -2.90
N ASN A 105 -0.06 22.68 -2.04
CA ASN A 105 -0.12 22.86 -0.60
C ASN A 105 1.26 22.80 0.08
N PHE A 106 2.15 21.93 -0.40
CA PHE A 106 3.44 21.64 0.25
C PHE A 106 4.65 22.15 -0.54
N ARG A 107 4.45 22.67 -1.76
CA ARG A 107 5.49 23.18 -2.67
C ARG A 107 6.55 22.13 -3.06
N ILE A 108 6.21 20.84 -2.92
CA ILE A 108 7.08 19.70 -3.19
C ILE A 108 6.25 18.62 -3.89
N LEU A 109 6.82 18.00 -4.93
CA LEU A 109 6.19 16.87 -5.63
C LEU A 109 6.19 15.62 -4.72
N PRO A 110 5.04 14.95 -4.53
CA PRO A 110 4.96 13.80 -3.63
C PRO A 110 5.67 12.57 -4.21
N THR A 111 6.02 11.63 -3.32
CA THR A 111 6.21 10.23 -3.71
C THR A 111 4.86 9.51 -3.64
N VAL A 112 4.48 8.81 -4.70
CA VAL A 112 3.18 8.15 -4.82
C VAL A 112 3.36 6.64 -4.74
N LEU A 113 2.54 5.97 -3.93
CA LEU A 113 2.40 4.52 -3.89
C LEU A 113 0.97 4.13 -4.24
N VAL A 114 0.78 3.42 -5.34
CA VAL A 114 -0.51 2.90 -5.81
C VAL A 114 -0.59 1.41 -5.51
N ILE A 115 -1.61 0.99 -4.78
CA ILE A 115 -1.89 -0.41 -4.44
C ILE A 115 -3.16 -0.82 -5.17
N SER A 116 -3.03 -1.68 -6.18
CA SER A 116 -4.15 -2.21 -6.94
C SER A 116 -4.67 -3.50 -6.30
N ILE A 117 -5.96 -3.52 -5.95
CA ILE A 117 -6.61 -4.72 -5.39
C ILE A 117 -6.75 -5.80 -6.47
N LYS A 118 -7.16 -5.42 -7.68
CA LYS A 118 -7.23 -6.35 -8.81
C LYS A 118 -5.92 -6.40 -9.58
N SER A 119 -5.70 -7.59 -10.10
CA SER A 119 -4.83 -7.92 -11.22
C SER A 119 -4.98 -6.93 -12.38
N SER A 120 -3.88 -6.39 -12.90
CA SER A 120 -3.85 -5.61 -14.15
C SER A 120 -3.08 -6.39 -15.23
N SER A 121 -3.66 -7.49 -15.71
CA SER A 121 -3.10 -8.21 -16.86
C SER A 121 -2.95 -7.33 -18.12
N LYS A 122 -3.69 -6.22 -18.21
CA LYS A 122 -3.66 -5.27 -19.32
C LYS A 122 -2.50 -4.28 -19.27
N LEU A 123 -2.19 -3.69 -18.11
CA LEU A 123 -1.14 -2.65 -18.01
C LEU A 123 0.28 -3.20 -18.23
N LYS A 124 0.51 -4.48 -17.92
CA LYS A 124 1.83 -5.12 -18.09
C LYS A 124 2.27 -5.26 -19.56
N ASN A 125 1.34 -5.16 -20.51
CA ASN A 125 1.63 -5.41 -21.93
C ASN A 125 1.90 -4.14 -22.75
N ASP A 126 1.60 -2.94 -22.23
CA ASP A 126 1.74 -1.67 -22.98
C ASP A 126 3.12 -1.01 -22.88
N GLY A 127 4.08 -1.60 -22.15
CA GLY A 127 5.46 -1.11 -22.10
C GLY A 127 5.68 0.22 -21.37
N GLU A 128 4.64 0.78 -20.73
CA GLU A 128 4.70 2.07 -20.01
C GLU A 128 5.30 1.98 -18.59
N PHE A 129 5.66 0.79 -18.13
CA PHE A 129 6.12 0.56 -16.76
C PHE A 129 7.45 -0.18 -16.73
N ASP A 130 8.42 0.43 -16.07
CA ASP A 130 9.69 -0.22 -15.79
C ASP A 130 9.57 -1.01 -14.49
N VAL A 131 9.89 -2.31 -14.54
CA VAL A 131 10.08 -3.09 -13.33
C VAL A 131 11.39 -2.63 -12.71
N ILE A 132 11.33 -2.07 -11.50
CA ILE A 132 12.55 -1.75 -10.78
C ILE A 132 13.16 -3.08 -10.33
N ASP A 133 14.36 -3.35 -10.83
CA ASP A 133 15.09 -4.59 -10.59
C ASP A 133 15.09 -4.93 -9.09
N HIS A 134 14.76 -6.18 -8.77
CA HIS A 134 14.67 -6.73 -7.41
C HIS A 134 13.57 -6.15 -6.48
N THR A 135 12.58 -5.39 -6.97
CA THR A 135 11.44 -4.95 -6.15
C THR A 135 10.11 -5.57 -6.60
N PHE A 136 9.15 -5.66 -5.67
CA PHE A 136 7.76 -6.07 -5.97
C PHE A 136 6.91 -4.91 -6.55
N LEU A 137 7.52 -3.73 -6.67
CA LEU A 137 6.90 -2.49 -7.14
C LEU A 137 7.33 -2.22 -8.58
N MET A 138 6.40 -1.76 -9.40
CA MET A 138 6.69 -1.21 -10.72
C MET A 138 6.84 0.31 -10.61
N GLN A 139 7.75 0.91 -11.36
CA GLN A 139 7.83 2.37 -11.46
C GLN A 139 7.04 2.86 -12.67
N CYS A 140 6.27 3.92 -12.48
CA CYS A 140 5.63 4.64 -13.57
C CYS A 140 6.34 5.98 -13.80
N GLU A 141 6.45 6.38 -15.08
CA GLU A 141 6.90 7.71 -15.43
C GLU A 141 6.01 8.76 -14.78
N SER A 142 6.63 9.64 -13.99
CA SER A 142 5.92 10.56 -13.09
C SER A 142 6.36 12.02 -13.25
N LYS A 143 7.01 12.34 -14.38
CA LYS A 143 7.57 13.68 -14.62
C LYS A 143 6.50 14.75 -14.44
N PHE A 144 6.87 15.80 -13.71
CA PHE A 144 6.07 17.01 -13.44
C PHE A 144 4.90 16.87 -12.46
N TRP A 145 4.53 15.66 -12.01
CA TRP A 145 3.41 15.49 -11.08
C TRP A 145 3.76 14.67 -9.83
N ALA A 146 4.85 13.91 -9.83
CA ALA A 146 5.36 13.25 -8.63
C ALA A 146 6.90 13.12 -8.69
N SER A 147 7.54 12.99 -7.52
CA SER A 147 8.97 12.68 -7.42
C SER A 147 9.24 11.26 -7.93
N LYS A 148 8.43 10.30 -7.46
CA LYS A 148 8.41 8.91 -7.93
C LYS A 148 6.98 8.39 -7.82
N CYS A 149 6.58 7.51 -8.73
CA CYS A 149 5.32 6.78 -8.66
C CYS A 149 5.59 5.28 -8.69
N TYR A 150 5.19 4.59 -7.63
CA TYR A 150 5.32 3.15 -7.46
C TYR A 150 3.96 2.49 -7.55
N LEU A 151 3.87 1.36 -8.26
CA LEU A 151 2.66 0.57 -8.41
C LEU A 151 2.87 -0.85 -7.88
N PHE A 152 1.92 -1.30 -7.07
CA PHE A 152 1.80 -2.68 -6.65
C PHE A 152 0.59 -3.33 -7.31
N PHE A 153 0.81 -4.50 -7.91
CA PHE A 153 -0.24 -5.39 -8.40
C PHE A 153 -0.21 -6.71 -7.63
N ALA A 154 -1.37 -7.18 -7.20
CA ALA A 154 -1.52 -8.40 -6.41
C ALA A 154 -0.85 -9.64 -7.05
N ASP A 155 -0.80 -9.69 -8.38
CA ASP A 155 -0.28 -10.84 -9.15
C ASP A 155 1.24 -10.77 -9.36
N ASN A 156 1.91 -9.73 -8.86
CA ASN A 156 3.37 -9.67 -8.85
C ASN A 156 3.91 -10.66 -7.82
N LEU A 157 3.96 -11.94 -8.20
CA LEU A 157 4.65 -13.02 -7.50
C LEU A 157 6.16 -12.91 -7.74
N VAL A 158 6.76 -11.82 -7.27
CA VAL A 158 8.22 -11.73 -7.19
C VAL A 158 8.65 -12.49 -5.94
N ASN A 159 9.61 -13.41 -6.09
CA ASN A 159 10.23 -14.07 -4.95
C ASN A 159 11.06 -13.00 -4.21
N MET A 160 10.48 -12.41 -3.16
CA MET A 160 11.07 -11.32 -2.41
C MET A 160 12.21 -11.85 -1.55
N ASN A 161 13.41 -11.95 -2.13
CA ASN A 161 14.65 -12.31 -1.44
C ASN A 161 15.43 -11.04 -1.04
N THR A 162 14.77 -10.10 -0.37
CA THR A 162 15.42 -8.88 0.14
C THR A 162 15.82 -9.06 1.60
N THR A 163 17.00 -8.55 1.97
CA THR A 163 17.42 -8.43 3.37
C THR A 163 16.83 -7.19 4.06
N ASN A 164 16.19 -6.30 3.29
CA ASN A 164 15.53 -5.12 3.84
C ASN A 164 14.20 -5.52 4.52
N THR A 165 14.15 -5.34 5.83
CA THR A 165 13.00 -5.71 6.66
C THR A 165 11.76 -4.87 6.33
N PHE A 166 11.93 -3.58 6.03
CA PHE A 166 10.83 -2.67 5.68
C PHE A 166 10.24 -2.99 4.32
N ALA A 167 11.07 -3.23 3.30
CA ALA A 167 10.58 -3.65 1.99
C ALA A 167 9.78 -4.97 2.09
N THR A 168 10.25 -5.93 2.89
CA THR A 168 9.51 -7.17 3.16
C THR A 168 8.17 -6.90 3.85
N ALA A 169 8.15 -5.99 4.83
CA ALA A 169 6.94 -5.60 5.53
C ALA A 169 5.94 -4.87 4.60
N LEU A 170 6.43 -3.96 3.74
CA LEU A 170 5.61 -3.26 2.75
C LEU A 170 5.03 -4.23 1.72
N PHE A 171 5.80 -5.21 1.25
CA PHE A 171 5.28 -6.27 0.38
C PHE A 171 4.09 -6.99 1.03
N ARG A 172 4.25 -7.41 2.29
CA ARG A 172 3.20 -8.11 3.04
C ARG A 172 1.98 -7.24 3.25
N LEU A 173 2.17 -5.95 3.55
CA LEU A 173 1.10 -4.97 3.68
C LEU A 173 0.33 -4.80 2.38
N CYS A 174 1.02 -4.54 1.27
CA CYS A 174 0.40 -4.38 -0.05
C CYS A 174 -0.36 -5.64 -0.47
N HIS A 175 0.24 -6.82 -0.25
CA HIS A 175 -0.42 -8.10 -0.52
C HIS A 175 -1.63 -8.32 0.39
N PHE A 176 -1.57 -7.93 1.66
CA PHE A 176 -2.71 -7.99 2.59
C PHE A 176 -3.87 -7.10 2.11
N ILE A 177 -3.59 -5.84 1.78
CA ILE A 177 -4.58 -4.88 1.28
C ILE A 177 -5.24 -5.38 0.00
N SER A 178 -4.45 -5.98 -0.90
CA SER A 178 -4.92 -6.45 -2.21
C SER A 178 -5.68 -7.78 -2.17
N ASN A 179 -5.77 -8.45 -1.01
CA ASN A 179 -6.49 -9.72 -0.85
C ASN A 179 -7.67 -9.60 0.14
N PRO A 180 -8.69 -8.78 -0.15
CA PRO A 180 -9.74 -8.39 0.80
C PRO A 180 -10.71 -9.52 1.17
N ASN A 181 -10.72 -10.61 0.39
CA ASN A 181 -11.62 -11.74 0.54
C ASN A 181 -10.95 -12.98 1.15
N LYS A 182 -9.64 -12.96 1.43
CA LYS A 182 -9.00 -14.09 2.13
C LYS A 182 -9.49 -14.10 3.57
N SER A 183 -9.94 -15.28 4.01
CA SER A 183 -10.34 -15.50 5.40
C SER A 183 -9.10 -15.43 6.27
N PHE A 184 -9.10 -14.55 7.27
CA PHE A 184 -8.00 -14.44 8.22
C PHE A 184 -8.27 -15.34 9.41
N THR A 185 -7.24 -16.09 9.80
CA THR A 185 -7.25 -16.82 11.05
C THR A 185 -6.66 -15.89 12.10
N LEU A 186 -7.49 -15.42 13.02
CA LEU A 186 -7.02 -14.62 14.16
C LEU A 186 -6.36 -15.57 15.14
N LEU A 187 -5.04 -15.55 15.24
CA LEU A 187 -4.35 -16.17 16.36
C LEU A 187 -4.33 -15.14 17.48
N HIS A 188 -4.97 -15.48 18.60
CA HIS A 188 -4.91 -14.73 19.84
C HIS A 188 -3.84 -15.39 20.73
N PRO A 189 -2.54 -15.08 20.57
CA PRO A 189 -1.60 -15.44 21.61
C PRO A 189 -2.06 -14.71 22.87
N SER A 190 -2.32 -15.47 23.93
CA SER A 190 -2.99 -15.03 25.16
C SER A 190 -2.26 -13.94 25.97
N ASN A 191 -1.29 -13.25 25.38
CA ASN A 191 -0.42 -12.31 26.07
C ASN A 191 0.05 -11.08 25.27
N THR A 192 -0.54 -10.77 24.10
CA THR A 192 -0.22 -9.53 23.38
C THR A 192 -1.48 -8.83 22.86
N GLN A 193 -1.53 -7.49 23.00
CA GLN A 193 -2.54 -6.61 22.39
C GLN A 193 -2.37 -6.52 20.86
N THR A 194 -1.89 -7.57 20.21
CA THR A 194 -1.44 -7.55 18.81
C THR A 194 -2.21 -8.58 18.01
N ILE A 195 -2.96 -8.13 17.02
CA ILE A 195 -3.65 -9.00 16.08
C ILE A 195 -2.63 -9.53 15.07
N SER A 196 -2.32 -10.83 15.13
CA SER A 196 -1.47 -11.50 14.13
C SER A 196 -2.32 -11.95 12.95
N LEU A 197 -2.11 -11.36 11.77
CA LEU A 197 -2.81 -11.71 10.54
C LEU A 197 -1.98 -12.70 9.73
N THR A 198 -2.36 -13.97 9.73
CA THR A 198 -1.80 -14.99 8.83
C THR A 198 -2.71 -15.15 7.60
N CYS A 199 -2.12 -14.98 6.41
CA CYS A 199 -2.81 -15.17 5.15
C CYS A 199 -2.60 -16.61 4.67
N GLU A 200 -3.63 -17.45 4.72
CA GLU A 200 -3.57 -18.78 4.11
C GLU A 200 -3.53 -18.67 2.57
N VAL A 201 -2.46 -19.18 1.96
CA VAL A 201 -2.38 -19.40 0.52
C VAL A 201 -2.91 -20.80 0.24
N LYS A 202 -4.13 -20.92 -0.28
CA LYS A 202 -4.62 -22.21 -0.79
C LYS A 202 -3.83 -22.57 -2.05
N ALA A 203 -2.84 -23.45 -1.90
CA ALA A 203 -2.21 -24.11 -3.03
C ALA A 203 -3.27 -24.94 -3.77
N HIS A 204 -3.60 -24.55 -5.01
CA HIS A 204 -4.35 -25.43 -5.91
C HIS A 204 -3.45 -26.63 -6.23
N LYS A 205 -3.77 -27.79 -5.66
CA LYS A 205 -3.24 -29.06 -6.18
C LYS A 205 -3.71 -29.17 -7.63
N ARG A 206 -2.78 -29.05 -8.58
CA ARG A 206 -3.00 -29.53 -9.94
C ARG A 206 -3.25 -31.03 -9.84
N THR A 207 -4.49 -31.44 -9.99
CA THR A 207 -4.85 -32.83 -10.27
C THR A 207 -4.27 -33.14 -11.65
N GLN A 208 -3.20 -33.94 -11.69
CA GLN A 208 -2.80 -34.61 -12.92
C GLN A 208 -3.82 -35.70 -13.20
N GLN A 209 -4.43 -35.64 -14.38
CA GLN A 209 -5.07 -36.76 -15.06
C GLN A 209 -4.32 -37.00 -16.35
#